data_AF-A0A067R7S0-F1
#
_entry.id   AF-A0A067R7S0-F1
#
_cell.length_a   1.000
_cell.length_b   1.000
_cell.length_c   1.000
_cell.angle_alpha   90.00
_cell.angle_beta   90.00
_cell.angle_gamma   90.00
#
_symmetry.space_group_name_H-M   'P 1'
#
loop_
_entity.id
_entity.type
_entity.pdbx_description
1 polymer ?
#
loop_
_entity_poly.entity_id
_entity_poly.type
_entity_poly.pdbx_seq_one_letter_code
_entity_poly.pdbx_strand_id
1 'polypeptide(L)'
;MLLQAGKEELLECYNNLVNVTELQAEVEKAKPSGDLDIVFRKYCRKSPQLKHCITNFTATLEPCLEEKEKESKYLIQNITDSIIKFVCFKEGDRIALFIAEGGPECLKTNNEAIQSCVNKTISRNLPTEPLSLNNLPSLVIEEEQCRDMTELQKCVVKALETCTEPTPANIVDSMFNFVRKMTPCAKLKSDNHRSGYASVKDSATTRSKLQTLVPQINNFLFSKISGFHSDAIGLTSDEDSVNDNASVNSIVSETKSIAEEGGDEVDEQTQEEVFEEKLREAIDGLNQKSAQGRTLSLESVTKAFIKKCIPDFVSDRRLTLADGIERSLKKGRGSEQAAAAQLAPLLCVQLGAGDEAEEVCKLLAPVLSVVAHDTAASPKARAKCCWALGLCSFLSGGEMADVIHLMQSLETIFSGSYLKGNGTIPVVSAELSSLHAAALSAWSLLLTLMAPSDTYMLMSENSDGFASKIYQLSELLDSAHLDVRMAAGETIALAYELGREHNDDFQRATTPQLVDKLRQLATDSHKYRAKKDRKQQRSSFRDILHYVEVITAVIML
;
A
#
# COMPACT_ATOMS: atom_id res chain seq x y z
N MET A 1 -23.70 -31.09 24.77
CA MET A 1 -23.84 -31.95 23.58
C MET A 1 -23.32 -31.27 22.32
N LEU A 2 -23.77 -30.05 21.96
CA LEU A 2 -23.32 -29.34 20.75
C LEU A 2 -21.81 -29.02 20.70
N LEU A 3 -21.19 -28.57 21.81
CA LEU A 3 -19.73 -28.31 21.85
C LEU A 3 -18.90 -29.59 21.62
N GLN A 4 -19.33 -30.71 22.19
CA GLN A 4 -18.63 -31.99 22.06
C GLN A 4 -18.71 -32.51 20.63
N ALA A 5 -19.89 -32.42 20.01
CA ALA A 5 -20.09 -32.75 18.60
C ALA A 5 -19.26 -31.83 17.68
N GLY A 6 -19.29 -30.51 17.91
CA GLY A 6 -18.48 -29.57 17.13
C GLY A 6 -16.97 -29.81 17.27
N LYS A 7 -16.50 -30.19 18.46
CA LYS A 7 -15.09 -30.56 18.69
C LYS A 7 -14.70 -31.83 17.92
N GLU A 8 -15.56 -32.83 17.91
CA GLU A 8 -15.36 -34.08 17.16
C GLU A 8 -15.34 -33.82 15.66
N GLU A 9 -16.26 -33.01 15.13
CA GLU A 9 -16.30 -32.58 13.73
C GLU A 9 -15.06 -31.78 13.31
N LEU A 10 -14.58 -30.85 14.17
CA LEU A 10 -13.37 -30.08 13.89
C LEU A 10 -12.13 -30.97 13.85
N LEU A 11 -12.02 -31.91 14.78
CA LEU A 11 -10.91 -32.88 14.82
C LEU A 11 -10.92 -33.81 13.61
N GLU A 12 -12.09 -34.29 13.20
CA GLU A 12 -12.23 -35.10 11.99
C GLU A 12 -11.85 -34.30 10.74
N CYS A 13 -12.35 -33.07 10.61
CA CYS A 13 -12.01 -32.16 9.51
C CYS A 13 -10.51 -31.88 9.45
N TYR A 14 -9.86 -31.63 10.60
CA TYR A 14 -8.42 -31.43 10.68
C TYR A 14 -7.62 -32.68 10.28
N ASN A 15 -7.97 -33.85 10.83
CA ASN A 15 -7.27 -35.10 10.56
C ASN A 15 -7.36 -35.53 9.08
N ASN A 16 -8.46 -35.21 8.40
CA ASN A 16 -8.61 -35.43 6.96
C ASN A 16 -7.70 -34.52 6.11
N LEU A 17 -7.30 -33.36 6.64
CA LEU A 17 -6.44 -32.41 5.95
C LEU A 17 -4.94 -32.65 6.24
N VAL A 18 -4.61 -32.93 7.50
CA VAL A 18 -3.23 -33.09 7.97
C VAL A 18 -3.10 -34.40 8.75
N ASN A 19 -2.50 -35.40 8.12
CA ASN A 19 -2.02 -36.58 8.84
C ASN A 19 -0.67 -36.25 9.48
N VAL A 20 -0.67 -36.03 10.80
CA VAL A 20 0.52 -35.60 11.56
C VAL A 20 1.65 -36.63 11.48
N THR A 21 1.34 -37.92 11.44
CA THR A 21 2.35 -38.99 11.33
C THR A 21 3.00 -39.02 9.95
N GLU A 22 2.21 -38.82 8.89
CA GLU A 22 2.72 -38.71 7.52
C GLU A 22 3.56 -37.44 7.33
N LEU A 23 3.07 -36.30 7.82
CA LEU A 23 3.78 -35.03 7.77
C LEU A 23 5.15 -35.11 8.47
N GLN A 24 5.21 -35.71 9.66
CA GLN A 24 6.48 -35.88 10.37
C GLN A 24 7.45 -36.74 9.55
N ALA A 25 6.97 -37.83 8.94
CA ALA A 25 7.82 -38.70 8.11
C ALA A 25 8.32 -37.99 6.83
N GLU A 26 7.49 -37.16 6.20
CA GLU A 26 7.88 -36.34 5.05
C GLU A 26 8.92 -35.28 5.42
N VAL A 27 8.76 -34.63 6.58
CA VAL A 27 9.71 -33.63 7.11
C VAL A 27 11.06 -34.25 7.43
N GLU A 28 11.12 -35.39 8.15
CA GLU A 28 12.39 -36.06 8.46
C GLU A 28 13.14 -36.50 7.20
N LYS A 29 12.41 -36.87 6.14
CA LYS A 29 13.00 -37.26 4.85
C LYS A 29 13.53 -36.07 4.05
N ALA A 30 12.84 -34.93 4.08
CA ALA A 30 13.18 -33.73 3.31
C ALA A 30 14.19 -32.80 4.03
N LYS A 31 14.32 -32.91 5.36
CA LYS A 31 15.27 -32.13 6.16
C LYS A 31 16.72 -32.19 5.66
N PRO A 32 17.32 -33.35 5.33
CA PRO A 32 18.70 -33.42 4.83
C PRO A 32 18.86 -33.00 3.36
N SER A 33 17.81 -33.04 2.53
CA SER A 33 17.89 -32.66 1.12
C SER A 33 17.58 -31.18 0.86
N GLY A 34 17.07 -30.47 1.86
CA GLY A 34 16.68 -29.05 1.75
C GLY A 34 15.31 -28.82 1.10
N ASP A 35 14.57 -29.88 0.76
CA ASP A 35 13.28 -29.82 0.04
C ASP A 35 12.06 -29.61 0.96
N LEU A 36 12.26 -29.00 2.14
CA LEU A 36 11.20 -28.78 3.11
C LEU A 36 10.09 -27.85 2.55
N ASP A 37 10.44 -26.92 1.66
CA ASP A 37 9.49 -26.03 0.99
C ASP A 37 8.47 -26.81 0.14
N ILE A 38 8.89 -27.90 -0.52
CA ILE A 38 8.03 -28.76 -1.33
C ILE A 38 6.99 -29.46 -0.45
N VAL A 39 7.41 -29.94 0.73
CA VAL A 39 6.53 -30.55 1.72
C VAL A 39 5.51 -29.53 2.21
N PHE A 40 5.94 -28.37 2.71
CA PHE A 40 5.01 -27.39 3.26
C PHE A 40 4.09 -26.75 2.22
N ARG A 41 4.52 -26.64 0.96
CA ARG A 41 3.68 -26.22 -0.18
C ARG A 41 2.48 -27.14 -0.37
N LYS A 42 2.66 -28.46 -0.25
CA LYS A 42 1.57 -29.46 -0.33
C LYS A 42 0.50 -29.22 0.74
N TYR A 43 0.91 -28.95 1.99
CA TYR A 43 -0.01 -28.75 3.10
C TYR A 43 -0.63 -27.33 3.11
N CYS A 44 0.13 -26.31 2.74
CA CYS A 44 -0.36 -24.93 2.68
C CYS A 44 -1.41 -24.71 1.59
N ARG A 45 -1.44 -25.52 0.53
CA ARG A 45 -2.53 -25.53 -0.47
C ARG A 45 -3.87 -26.00 0.10
N LYS A 46 -3.88 -26.74 1.21
CA LYS A 46 -5.10 -27.15 1.93
C LYS A 46 -5.63 -26.10 2.90
N SER A 47 -4.94 -24.96 3.03
CA SER A 47 -5.34 -23.87 3.94
C SER A 47 -6.77 -23.35 3.74
N PRO A 48 -7.36 -23.27 2.53
CA PRO A 48 -8.76 -22.84 2.38
C PRO A 48 -9.75 -23.85 3.00
N GLN A 49 -9.45 -25.14 2.89
CA GLN A 49 -10.28 -26.22 3.47
C GLN A 49 -10.19 -26.20 5.00
N LEU A 50 -8.99 -25.93 5.55
CA LEU A 50 -8.80 -25.77 7.00
C LEU A 50 -9.56 -24.56 7.55
N LYS A 51 -9.57 -23.43 6.83
CA LYS A 51 -10.38 -22.27 7.20
C LYS A 51 -11.86 -22.62 7.24
N HIS A 52 -12.34 -23.37 6.25
CA HIS A 52 -13.73 -23.81 6.21
C HIS A 52 -14.09 -24.72 7.41
N CYS A 53 -13.22 -25.64 7.82
CA CYS A 53 -13.41 -26.43 9.05
C CYS A 53 -13.66 -25.53 10.27
N ILE A 54 -12.89 -24.45 10.39
CA ILE A 54 -12.92 -23.55 11.54
C ILE A 54 -14.12 -22.61 11.48
N THR A 55 -14.52 -22.16 10.29
CA THR A 55 -15.76 -21.41 10.07
C THR A 55 -17.00 -22.24 10.42
N ASN A 56 -17.04 -23.52 10.00
CA ASN A 56 -18.15 -24.41 10.33
C ASN A 56 -18.21 -24.68 11.83
N PHE A 57 -17.07 -24.99 12.46
CA PHE A 57 -17.00 -25.16 13.92
C PHE A 57 -17.49 -23.92 14.67
N THR A 58 -17.01 -22.73 14.31
CA THR A 58 -17.40 -21.48 14.98
C THR A 58 -18.86 -21.10 14.73
N ALA A 59 -19.47 -21.54 13.62
CA ALA A 59 -20.91 -21.43 13.38
C ALA A 59 -21.72 -22.43 14.22
N THR A 60 -21.25 -23.66 14.39
CA THR A 60 -21.87 -24.67 15.26
C THR A 60 -21.89 -24.24 16.73
N LEU A 61 -20.89 -23.46 17.17
CA LEU A 61 -20.80 -22.92 18.53
C LEU A 61 -21.62 -21.66 18.77
N GLU A 62 -21.99 -20.92 17.73
CA GLU A 62 -22.70 -19.64 17.83
C GLU A 62 -24.00 -19.67 18.65
N PRO A 63 -24.83 -20.73 18.61
CA PRO A 63 -26.02 -20.84 19.46
C PRO A 63 -25.72 -21.04 20.95
N CYS A 64 -24.47 -21.40 21.30
CA CYS A 64 -24.04 -21.67 22.68
C CYS A 64 -23.31 -20.48 23.33
N LEU A 65 -23.11 -19.37 22.61
CA LEU A 65 -22.37 -18.20 23.07
C LEU A 65 -23.30 -17.06 23.49
N GLU A 66 -22.91 -16.32 24.53
CA GLU A 66 -23.60 -15.09 24.92
C GLU A 66 -23.37 -13.96 23.90
N GLU A 67 -24.25 -12.94 23.83
CA GLU A 67 -24.15 -11.85 22.85
C GLU A 67 -22.79 -11.13 22.85
N LYS A 68 -22.15 -10.99 24.02
CA LYS A 68 -20.81 -10.40 24.14
C LYS A 68 -19.69 -11.33 23.63
N GLU A 69 -19.92 -12.64 23.62
CA GLU A 69 -18.95 -13.65 23.17
C GLU A 69 -19.09 -13.96 21.68
N LYS A 70 -20.24 -13.64 21.08
CA LYS A 70 -20.44 -13.69 19.62
C LYS A 70 -19.50 -12.75 18.88
N GLU A 71 -19.08 -11.64 19.49
CA GLU A 71 -18.02 -10.77 18.95
C GLU A 71 -16.65 -11.47 18.91
N SER A 72 -16.38 -12.39 19.85
CA SER A 72 -15.14 -13.17 19.92
C SER A 72 -15.05 -14.28 18.86
N LYS A 73 -16.16 -14.61 18.18
CA LYS A 73 -16.18 -15.52 17.02
C LYS A 73 -15.26 -15.03 15.90
N TYR A 74 -15.36 -13.73 15.57
CA TYR A 74 -14.55 -13.09 14.55
C TYR A 74 -13.08 -13.02 14.97
N LEU A 75 -12.81 -12.87 16.26
CA LEU A 75 -11.46 -12.86 16.81
C LEU A 75 -10.77 -14.22 16.62
N ILE A 76 -11.43 -15.34 16.94
CA ILE A 76 -10.87 -16.69 16.73
C ILE A 76 -10.59 -16.94 15.23
N GLN A 77 -11.52 -16.54 14.36
CA GLN A 77 -11.35 -16.67 12.91
C GLN A 77 -10.19 -15.80 12.40
N ASN A 78 -10.06 -14.56 12.87
CA ASN A 78 -8.99 -13.65 12.49
C ASN A 78 -7.62 -14.13 12.99
N ILE A 79 -7.52 -14.61 14.24
CA ILE A 79 -6.29 -15.19 14.79
C ILE A 79 -5.89 -16.43 13.99
N THR A 80 -6.84 -17.32 13.70
CA THR A 80 -6.60 -18.53 12.93
C THR A 80 -6.13 -18.23 11.51
N ASP A 81 -6.83 -17.34 10.79
CA ASP A 81 -6.45 -16.91 9.45
C ASP A 81 -5.05 -16.30 9.43
N SER A 82 -4.71 -15.57 10.50
CA SER A 82 -3.41 -14.96 10.67
C SER A 82 -2.30 -15.98 10.90
N ILE A 83 -2.51 -16.97 11.78
CA ILE A 83 -1.54 -18.05 11.99
C ILE A 83 -1.33 -18.83 10.68
N ILE A 84 -2.40 -19.14 9.96
CA ILE A 84 -2.32 -19.81 8.65
C ILE A 84 -1.52 -18.97 7.64
N LYS A 85 -1.80 -17.67 7.53
CA LYS A 85 -1.07 -16.75 6.64
C LYS A 85 0.40 -16.62 7.02
N PHE A 86 0.72 -16.63 8.31
CA PHE A 86 2.09 -16.53 8.80
C PHE A 86 2.89 -17.81 8.49
N VAL A 87 2.33 -18.97 8.82
CA VAL A 87 2.96 -20.28 8.59
C VAL A 87 3.11 -20.56 7.09
N CYS A 88 2.08 -20.27 6.30
CA CYS A 88 2.05 -20.50 4.86
C CYS A 88 2.55 -19.31 4.02
N PHE A 89 3.30 -18.39 4.62
CA PHE A 89 3.95 -17.32 3.87
C PHE A 89 4.88 -17.91 2.80
N LYS A 90 4.73 -17.46 1.54
CA LYS A 90 5.40 -18.02 0.36
C LYS A 90 5.31 -19.54 0.28
N GLU A 91 4.09 -20.07 0.37
CA GLU A 91 3.83 -21.52 0.32
C GLU A 91 4.51 -22.35 1.44
N GLY A 92 5.03 -21.73 2.52
CA GLY A 92 5.59 -22.46 3.67
C GLY A 92 7.05 -22.14 4.02
N ASP A 93 7.68 -21.17 3.37
CA ASP A 93 9.09 -20.81 3.59
C ASP A 93 9.45 -20.56 5.07
N ARG A 94 8.56 -19.91 5.83
CA ARG A 94 8.84 -19.57 7.23
C ARG A 94 8.89 -20.79 8.14
N ILE A 95 7.99 -21.75 7.92
CA ILE A 95 7.98 -22.99 8.70
C ILE A 95 9.09 -23.94 8.24
N ALA A 96 9.42 -23.94 6.94
CA ALA A 96 10.58 -24.65 6.41
C ALA A 96 11.89 -24.13 7.04
N LEU A 97 12.09 -22.81 7.06
CA LEU A 97 13.25 -22.17 7.70
C LEU A 97 13.29 -22.46 9.22
N PHE A 98 12.15 -22.37 9.90
CA PHE A 98 12.06 -22.70 11.32
C PHE A 98 12.52 -24.13 11.64
N ILE A 99 12.15 -25.10 10.80
CA ILE A 99 12.51 -26.51 10.98
C ILE A 99 13.95 -26.80 10.55
N ALA A 100 14.42 -26.16 9.48
CA ALA A 100 15.79 -26.28 9.02
C ALA A 100 16.79 -25.81 10.10
N GLU A 101 16.45 -24.72 10.81
CA GLU A 101 17.26 -24.13 11.88
C GLU A 101 17.03 -24.76 13.27
N GLY A 102 16.47 -25.97 13.32
CA GLY A 102 16.32 -26.74 14.57
C GLY A 102 15.25 -26.20 15.53
N GLY A 103 14.26 -25.46 15.02
CA GLY A 103 13.18 -24.87 15.81
C GLY A 103 12.37 -25.88 16.66
N PRO A 104 11.96 -27.05 16.14
CA PRO A 104 11.27 -28.07 16.93
C PRO A 104 12.10 -28.59 18.12
N GLU A 105 13.40 -28.79 17.93
CA GLU A 105 14.33 -29.23 18.97
C GLU A 105 14.53 -28.14 20.03
N CYS A 106 14.63 -26.89 19.59
CA CYS A 106 14.70 -25.70 20.44
C CYS A 106 13.45 -25.56 21.33
N LEU A 107 12.24 -25.70 20.75
CA LEU A 107 10.98 -25.69 21.49
C LEU A 107 10.88 -26.85 22.48
N LYS A 108 11.30 -28.06 22.07
CA LYS A 108 11.25 -29.25 22.92
C LYS A 108 12.18 -29.14 24.12
N THR A 109 13.38 -28.60 23.92
CA THR A 109 14.38 -28.40 24.98
C THR A 109 13.93 -27.33 25.98
N ASN A 110 13.26 -26.29 25.50
CA ASN A 110 12.76 -25.19 26.34
C ASN A 110 11.31 -25.37 26.81
N ASN A 111 10.70 -26.55 26.62
CA ASN A 111 9.29 -26.77 26.91
C ASN A 111 8.92 -26.43 28.37
N GLU A 112 9.73 -26.82 29.36
CA GLU A 112 9.46 -26.51 30.78
C GLU A 112 9.51 -24.99 31.06
N ALA A 113 10.45 -24.26 30.45
CA ALA A 113 10.55 -22.82 30.58
C ALA A 113 9.35 -22.11 29.92
N ILE A 114 8.92 -22.59 28.74
CA ILE A 114 7.74 -22.08 28.03
C ILE A 114 6.47 -22.35 28.86
N GLN A 115 6.31 -23.56 29.41
CA GLN A 115 5.19 -23.89 30.30
C GLN A 115 5.20 -23.02 31.55
N SER A 116 6.37 -22.72 32.12
CA SER A 116 6.49 -21.78 33.23
C SER A 116 6.05 -20.37 32.84
N CYS A 117 6.42 -19.88 31.65
CA CYS A 117 5.96 -18.61 31.10
C CYS A 117 4.44 -18.57 30.93
N VAL A 118 3.86 -19.60 30.32
CA VAL A 118 2.42 -19.75 30.10
C VAL A 118 1.69 -19.78 31.44
N ASN A 119 2.14 -20.59 32.39
CA ASN A 119 1.54 -20.65 33.73
C ASN A 119 1.63 -19.31 34.45
N LYS A 120 2.76 -18.61 34.38
CA LYS A 120 2.95 -17.31 35.05
C LYS A 120 2.01 -16.23 34.51
N THR A 121 1.73 -16.25 33.21
CA THR A 121 0.85 -15.28 32.56
C THR A 121 -0.63 -15.67 32.68
N ILE A 122 -0.97 -16.94 32.44
CA ILE A 122 -2.36 -17.42 32.39
C ILE A 122 -2.97 -17.60 33.81
N SER A 123 -2.15 -17.83 34.85
CA SER A 123 -2.64 -17.98 36.25
C SER A 123 -3.24 -16.71 36.85
N ARG A 124 -3.13 -15.56 36.18
CA ARG A 124 -3.80 -14.32 36.60
C ARG A 124 -5.26 -14.23 36.16
N ASN A 125 -5.67 -14.98 35.14
CA ASN A 125 -6.93 -14.77 34.42
C ASN A 125 -7.80 -16.03 34.19
N LEU A 126 -7.46 -17.17 34.79
CA LEU A 126 -8.34 -18.35 34.85
C LEU A 126 -8.32 -19.02 36.23
N PRO A 127 -9.46 -19.56 36.70
CA PRO A 127 -9.50 -20.35 37.92
C PRO A 127 -8.66 -21.63 37.80
N THR A 128 -8.07 -22.06 38.90
CA THR A 128 -7.16 -23.21 39.06
C THR A 128 -7.78 -24.60 38.83
N GLU A 129 -8.91 -24.70 38.14
CA GLU A 129 -9.59 -25.96 37.84
C GLU A 129 -9.56 -26.29 36.34
N PRO A 130 -9.57 -27.58 35.95
CA PRO A 130 -9.57 -27.97 34.54
C PRO A 130 -10.81 -27.39 33.83
N LEU A 131 -10.58 -26.83 32.64
CA LEU A 131 -11.60 -26.22 31.78
C LEU A 131 -12.83 -27.14 31.65
N SER A 132 -13.94 -26.72 32.26
CA SER A 132 -15.24 -27.37 32.17
C SER A 132 -16.26 -26.37 31.65
N LEU A 133 -17.30 -26.89 31.01
CA LEU A 133 -18.38 -26.18 30.30
C LEU A 133 -19.09 -25.07 31.10
N ASN A 134 -18.87 -24.98 32.41
CA ASN A 134 -19.50 -24.00 33.29
C ASN A 134 -18.56 -22.83 33.67
N ASN A 135 -17.27 -22.92 33.32
CA ASN A 135 -16.22 -21.95 33.65
C ASN A 135 -15.38 -21.63 32.41
N LEU A 136 -16.02 -21.26 31.30
CA LEU A 136 -15.32 -20.66 30.17
C LEU A 136 -15.02 -19.19 30.54
N PRO A 137 -13.76 -18.73 30.45
CA PRO A 137 -13.45 -17.32 30.66
C PRO A 137 -14.13 -16.50 29.57
N SER A 138 -14.59 -15.29 29.90
CA SER A 138 -15.07 -14.38 28.87
C SER A 138 -13.93 -14.15 27.86
N LEU A 139 -14.19 -14.49 26.60
CA LEU A 139 -13.20 -14.42 25.52
C LEU A 139 -12.98 -12.98 25.03
N VAL A 140 -13.09 -12.01 25.92
CA VAL A 140 -12.98 -10.59 25.64
C VAL A 140 -11.54 -10.18 25.92
N ILE A 141 -10.82 -9.81 24.86
CA ILE A 141 -9.45 -9.30 24.97
C ILE A 141 -9.51 -7.84 25.38
N GLU A 142 -9.37 -7.60 26.67
CA GLU A 142 -9.28 -6.27 27.28
C GLU A 142 -7.80 -5.86 27.51
N GLU A 143 -7.57 -4.67 28.10
CA GLU A 143 -6.21 -4.12 28.23
C GLU A 143 -5.24 -5.00 29.02
N GLU A 144 -5.77 -5.71 30.03
CA GLU A 144 -4.99 -6.62 30.85
C GLU A 144 -4.51 -7.85 30.06
N GLN A 145 -5.37 -8.42 29.22
CA GLN A 145 -5.02 -9.56 28.35
C GLN A 145 -3.92 -9.19 27.35
N CYS A 146 -3.88 -7.93 26.91
CA CYS A 146 -2.84 -7.43 26.02
C CYS A 146 -1.47 -7.24 26.69
N ARG A 147 -1.48 -6.86 27.97
CA ARG A 147 -0.26 -6.83 28.79
C ARG A 147 0.27 -8.24 29.01
N ASP A 148 -0.62 -9.16 29.35
CA ASP A 148 -0.31 -10.58 29.52
C ASP A 148 0.28 -11.21 28.25
N MET A 149 -0.31 -10.96 27.08
CA MET A 149 0.26 -11.39 25.79
C MET A 149 1.69 -10.88 25.58
N THR A 150 1.97 -9.63 25.98
CA THR A 150 3.30 -9.03 25.85
C THR A 150 4.30 -9.61 26.85
N GLU A 151 3.89 -9.88 28.07
CA GLU A 151 4.72 -10.57 29.08
C GLU A 151 5.04 -12.00 28.65
N LEU A 152 4.04 -12.72 28.11
CA LEU A 152 4.22 -14.07 27.59
C LEU A 152 5.20 -14.09 26.42
N GLN A 153 5.04 -13.19 25.45
CA GLN A 153 5.96 -13.04 24.33
C GLN A 153 7.40 -12.86 24.82
N LYS A 154 7.65 -11.87 25.69
CA LYS A 154 9.00 -11.60 26.23
C LYS A 154 9.58 -12.81 26.97
N CYS A 155 8.75 -13.52 27.73
CA CYS A 155 9.20 -14.70 28.47
C CYS A 155 9.57 -15.86 27.56
N VAL A 156 8.71 -16.16 26.57
CA VAL A 156 8.92 -17.26 25.62
C VAL A 156 10.12 -16.97 24.70
N VAL A 157 10.22 -15.76 24.15
CA VAL A 157 11.35 -15.39 23.28
C VAL A 157 12.66 -15.48 24.04
N LYS A 158 12.72 -14.99 25.27
CA LYS A 158 13.91 -15.10 26.13
C LYS A 158 14.30 -16.55 26.44
N ALA A 159 13.32 -17.45 26.58
CA ALA A 159 13.62 -18.87 26.75
C ALA A 159 14.23 -19.46 25.46
N LEU A 160 13.73 -19.04 24.29
CA LEU A 160 14.21 -19.52 22.99
C LEU A 160 15.53 -18.89 22.53
N GLU A 161 15.92 -17.73 23.07
CA GLU A 161 17.25 -17.14 22.88
C GLU A 161 18.39 -18.01 23.43
N THR A 162 18.08 -19.02 24.25
CA THR A 162 19.06 -20.00 24.74
C THR A 162 19.41 -21.09 23.73
N CYS A 163 18.70 -21.15 22.61
CA CYS A 163 18.97 -22.11 21.54
C CYS A 163 20.22 -21.74 20.75
N THR A 164 20.79 -22.73 20.06
CA THR A 164 22.05 -22.56 19.31
C THR A 164 21.91 -21.58 18.16
N GLU A 165 20.77 -21.62 17.47
CA GLU A 165 20.44 -20.70 16.38
C GLU A 165 19.45 -19.62 16.87
N PRO A 166 19.63 -18.34 16.47
CA PRO A 166 18.70 -17.27 16.85
C PRO A 166 17.40 -17.31 16.03
N THR A 167 17.39 -18.03 14.91
CA THR A 167 16.29 -18.06 13.94
C THR A 167 14.96 -18.55 14.54
N PRO A 168 14.90 -19.63 15.35
CA PRO A 168 13.67 -20.05 16.04
C PRO A 168 13.08 -18.97 16.95
N ALA A 169 13.91 -18.28 17.74
CA ALA A 169 13.47 -17.21 18.64
C ALA A 169 12.89 -16.02 17.84
N ASN A 170 13.57 -15.61 16.76
CA ASN A 170 13.14 -14.52 15.89
C ASN A 170 11.82 -14.83 15.16
N ILE A 171 11.62 -16.07 14.71
CA ILE A 171 10.39 -16.50 14.06
C ILE A 171 9.23 -16.55 15.06
N VAL A 172 9.46 -17.04 16.28
CA VAL A 172 8.44 -17.06 17.34
C VAL A 172 8.09 -15.64 17.79
N ASP A 173 9.07 -14.73 17.94
CA ASP A 173 8.81 -13.31 18.21
C ASP A 173 7.97 -12.66 17.10
N SER A 174 8.34 -12.93 15.84
CA SER A 174 7.60 -12.47 14.67
C SER A 174 6.15 -12.99 14.66
N MET A 175 5.93 -14.23 15.11
CA MET A 175 4.60 -14.83 15.22
C MET A 175 3.78 -14.15 16.32
N PHE A 176 4.34 -13.92 17.52
CA PHE A 176 3.66 -13.19 18.60
C PHE A 176 3.27 -11.77 18.18
N ASN A 177 4.19 -11.06 17.52
CA ASN A 177 3.94 -9.74 16.97
C ASN A 177 2.84 -9.77 15.89
N PHE A 178 2.80 -10.82 15.07
CA PHE A 178 1.76 -11.01 14.05
C PHE A 178 0.39 -11.26 14.67
N VAL A 179 0.31 -12.15 15.67
CA VAL A 179 -0.94 -12.44 16.39
C VAL A 179 -1.44 -11.20 17.14
N ARG A 180 -0.56 -10.47 17.84
CA ARG A 180 -0.93 -9.25 18.57
C ARG A 180 -1.50 -8.14 17.67
N LYS A 181 -1.06 -8.05 16.41
CA LYS A 181 -1.61 -7.11 15.43
C LYS A 181 -3.03 -7.44 14.99
N MET A 182 -3.44 -8.69 15.16
CA MET A 182 -4.72 -9.22 14.72
C MET A 182 -5.73 -9.33 15.87
N THR A 183 -5.31 -8.95 17.08
CA THR A 183 -6.17 -8.79 18.25
C THR A 183 -6.40 -7.30 18.57
N PRO A 184 -7.39 -6.95 19.40
CA PRO A 184 -7.59 -5.58 19.89
C PRO A 184 -6.35 -4.97 20.56
N CYS A 185 -5.41 -5.81 21.00
CA CYS A 185 -4.14 -5.43 21.62
C CYS A 185 -3.20 -4.64 20.73
N ALA A 186 -3.43 -4.62 19.43
CA ALA A 186 -2.70 -3.74 18.54
C ALA A 186 -2.77 -2.26 19.04
N LYS A 187 -3.86 -1.86 19.73
CA LYS A 187 -4.13 -0.50 20.27
C LYS A 187 -3.32 -0.10 21.50
N LEU A 188 -2.73 -1.05 22.23
CA LEU A 188 -2.03 -0.76 23.49
C LEU A 188 -0.52 -0.82 23.30
N LYS A 189 0.16 0.33 23.42
CA LYS A 189 1.62 0.39 23.48
C LYS A 189 2.10 -0.31 24.77
N SER A 190 3.15 -1.13 24.69
CA SER A 190 3.75 -1.78 25.87
C SER A 190 4.55 -0.78 26.71
N ASP A 191 4.22 -0.63 28.00
CA ASP A 191 4.96 0.23 28.92
C ASP A 191 6.40 -0.27 29.18
N ASN A 192 7.38 0.63 28.97
CA ASN A 192 8.42 0.91 29.96
C ASN A 192 9.17 2.22 29.62
N HIS A 193 9.29 3.08 30.63
CA HIS A 193 10.19 4.22 30.84
C HIS A 193 10.76 5.02 29.63
N ARG A 194 10.18 6.21 29.46
CA ARG A 194 10.81 7.55 29.36
C ARG A 194 11.67 7.87 28.12
N SER A 195 11.01 8.22 27.03
CA SER A 195 10.95 9.62 26.56
C SER A 195 9.70 9.79 25.69
N GLY A 196 8.90 10.82 25.99
CA GLY A 196 7.53 10.93 25.52
C GLY A 196 7.40 11.26 24.04
N TYR A 197 6.47 10.60 23.36
CA TYR A 197 5.42 11.19 22.51
C TYR A 197 4.39 10.10 22.16
N ALA A 198 3.16 10.57 21.95
CA ALA A 198 1.91 9.80 21.93
C ALA A 198 1.73 8.85 20.72
N SER A 199 0.63 8.09 20.76
CA SER A 199 0.03 7.16 19.77
C SER A 199 0.05 7.67 18.31
N VAL A 200 0.15 6.86 17.23
CA VAL A 200 -0.85 5.91 16.69
C VAL A 200 -0.15 4.79 15.84
N LYS A 201 -0.89 4.05 14.98
CA LYS A 201 -0.82 2.63 14.59
C LYS A 201 -0.73 2.36 13.08
N ASP A 202 -0.06 1.24 12.78
CA ASP A 202 -0.28 0.19 11.76
C ASP A 202 -0.24 0.51 10.25
N SER A 203 0.93 0.23 9.64
CA SER A 203 1.20 0.13 8.17
C SER A 203 1.61 -1.28 7.70
N ALA A 204 1.09 -2.37 8.32
CA ALA A 204 1.47 -3.74 7.94
C ALA A 204 0.74 -4.27 6.69
N THR A 205 -0.46 -3.76 6.37
CA THR A 205 -1.24 -4.14 5.18
C THR A 205 -0.63 -3.55 3.89
N THR A 206 0.09 -2.44 4.01
CA THR A 206 0.74 -1.71 2.92
C THR A 206 1.90 -2.50 2.30
N ARG A 207 2.59 -3.36 3.09
CA ARG A 207 3.81 -4.07 2.64
C ARG A 207 3.55 -5.22 1.65
N SER A 208 2.44 -5.95 1.77
CA SER A 208 2.12 -7.06 0.85
C SER A 208 1.40 -6.59 -0.42
N LYS A 209 0.59 -5.52 -0.33
CA LYS A 209 0.01 -4.84 -1.50
C LYS A 209 1.09 -4.09 -2.30
N LEU A 210 2.09 -3.46 -1.64
CA LEU A 210 3.24 -2.89 -2.35
C LEU A 210 3.97 -3.95 -3.20
N GLN A 211 4.28 -5.14 -2.69
CA GLN A 211 5.06 -6.11 -3.48
C GLN A 211 4.34 -6.64 -4.73
N THR A 212 3.00 -6.65 -4.75
CA THR A 212 2.21 -7.10 -5.91
C THR A 212 1.86 -5.98 -6.87
N LEU A 213 1.72 -4.75 -6.38
CA LEU A 213 1.43 -3.56 -7.18
C LEU A 213 2.70 -2.80 -7.62
N VAL A 214 3.87 -2.99 -7.00
CA VAL A 214 5.12 -2.28 -7.32
C VAL A 214 5.45 -2.25 -8.81
N PRO A 215 5.27 -3.33 -9.61
CA PRO A 215 5.52 -3.25 -11.06
C PRO A 215 4.50 -2.37 -11.80
N GLN A 216 3.22 -2.43 -11.43
CA GLN A 216 2.14 -1.65 -12.05
C GLN A 216 2.17 -0.18 -11.60
N ILE A 217 2.49 0.05 -10.33
CA ILE A 217 2.71 1.35 -9.70
C ILE A 217 3.98 1.98 -10.24
N ASN A 218 5.07 1.22 -10.43
CA ASN A 218 6.26 1.74 -11.11
C ASN A 218 5.92 2.15 -12.54
N ASN A 219 5.22 1.33 -13.33
CA ASN A 219 4.82 1.71 -14.69
C ASN A 219 3.85 2.92 -14.74
N PHE A 220 2.95 3.04 -13.77
CA PHE A 220 2.03 4.18 -13.62
C PHE A 220 2.74 5.45 -13.13
N LEU A 221 3.66 5.34 -12.17
CA LEU A 221 4.54 6.42 -11.73
C LEU A 221 5.46 6.86 -12.89
N PHE A 222 6.11 5.93 -13.58
CA PHE A 222 6.98 6.23 -14.72
C PHE A 222 6.20 6.87 -15.86
N SER A 223 4.97 6.43 -16.17
CA SER A 223 4.16 7.04 -17.23
C SER A 223 3.63 8.44 -16.86
N LYS A 224 3.17 8.67 -15.61
CA LYS A 224 2.74 10.02 -15.19
C LYS A 224 3.93 10.97 -14.95
N ILE A 225 5.05 10.50 -14.39
CA ILE A 225 6.29 11.30 -14.22
C ILE A 225 6.89 11.67 -15.59
N SER A 226 6.93 10.74 -16.56
CA SER A 226 7.41 11.01 -17.92
C SER A 226 6.41 11.82 -18.76
N GLY A 227 5.09 11.64 -18.55
CA GLY A 227 4.04 12.44 -19.16
C GLY A 227 4.15 13.93 -18.83
N PHE A 228 4.45 14.28 -17.57
CA PHE A 228 4.75 15.68 -17.20
C PHE A 228 6.08 16.21 -17.77
N HIS A 229 6.99 15.34 -18.25
CA HIS A 229 8.25 15.74 -18.87
C HIS A 229 8.10 16.00 -20.39
N SER A 230 7.09 15.39 -21.04
CA SER A 230 6.84 15.51 -22.48
C SER A 230 6.36 16.91 -22.92
N ASP A 231 5.73 17.68 -22.02
CA ASP A 231 5.33 19.06 -22.32
C ASP A 231 6.52 20.06 -22.34
N ALA A 232 7.73 19.62 -21.97
CA ALA A 232 8.92 20.48 -21.87
C ALA A 232 9.96 20.26 -22.98
N ILE A 233 9.79 19.30 -23.89
CA ILE A 233 10.74 19.05 -24.99
C ILE A 233 9.96 18.82 -26.29
N GLY A 234 9.96 19.83 -27.16
CA GLY A 234 9.46 19.72 -28.53
C GLY A 234 10.36 18.82 -29.38
N LEU A 235 10.11 17.51 -29.35
CA LEU A 235 10.62 16.57 -30.33
C LEU A 235 9.45 16.04 -31.16
N THR A 236 9.25 16.69 -32.29
CA THR A 236 8.42 16.21 -33.40
C THR A 236 9.17 15.06 -34.08
N SER A 237 8.59 13.85 -34.10
CA SER A 237 8.94 12.86 -35.11
C SER A 237 7.69 12.04 -35.43
N ASP A 238 7.14 12.31 -36.61
CA ASP A 238 6.00 11.63 -37.23
C ASP A 238 6.40 10.20 -37.65
N GLU A 239 5.83 9.17 -37.01
CA GLU A 239 5.76 7.80 -37.54
C GLU A 239 4.39 7.21 -37.08
N ASP A 240 3.36 7.47 -37.88
CA ASP A 240 1.98 7.03 -37.68
C ASP A 240 1.78 5.58 -38.18
N SER A 241 1.88 4.58 -37.29
CA SER A 241 1.07 3.35 -37.39
C SER A 241 1.16 2.49 -36.11
N VAL A 242 0.35 2.81 -35.09
CA VAL A 242 0.14 1.90 -33.95
C VAL A 242 -1.35 1.57 -33.82
N ASN A 243 -1.63 0.27 -33.76
CA ASN A 243 -2.92 -0.41 -33.73
C ASN A 243 -3.92 0.23 -32.73
N ASP A 244 -5.18 0.41 -33.15
CA ASP A 244 -6.25 1.05 -32.36
C ASP A 244 -6.76 0.21 -31.17
N ASN A 245 -6.23 -1.02 -30.99
CA ASN A 245 -6.53 -1.93 -29.89
C ASN A 245 -5.41 -2.03 -28.84
N ALA A 246 -4.32 -1.28 -28.97
CA ALA A 246 -3.25 -1.28 -27.97
C ALA A 246 -3.62 -0.31 -26.83
N SER A 247 -3.69 -0.82 -25.60
CA SER A 247 -3.79 0.02 -24.42
C SER A 247 -2.53 0.90 -24.33
N VAL A 248 -2.73 2.22 -24.22
CA VAL A 248 -1.64 3.21 -24.17
C VAL A 248 -0.81 3.08 -22.87
N ASN A 249 -1.29 2.28 -21.90
CA ASN A 249 -0.67 2.09 -20.59
C ASN A 249 0.57 1.19 -20.59
N SER A 250 0.87 0.47 -21.67
CA SER A 250 2.05 -0.43 -21.75
C SER A 250 3.11 -0.03 -22.79
N ILE A 251 2.98 1.11 -23.48
CA ILE A 251 3.88 1.46 -24.60
C ILE A 251 5.19 2.13 -24.12
N VAL A 252 5.34 2.46 -22.83
CA VAL A 252 6.53 3.17 -22.30
C VAL A 252 7.33 2.30 -21.33
N SER A 253 7.55 1.05 -21.70
CA SER A 253 8.58 0.19 -21.10
C SER A 253 9.29 -0.61 -22.18
N GLU A 254 9.76 0.10 -23.21
CA GLU A 254 10.91 -0.35 -23.97
C GLU A 254 12.11 0.52 -23.57
N THR A 255 12.66 0.26 -22.39
CA THR A 255 14.11 0.45 -22.21
C THR A 255 14.78 -0.56 -23.12
N LYS A 256 15.04 -0.11 -24.34
CA LYS A 256 15.88 -0.79 -25.33
C LYS A 256 17.23 -1.06 -24.65
N SER A 257 17.42 -2.27 -24.12
CA SER A 257 18.74 -2.80 -23.86
C SER A 257 19.41 -2.94 -25.21
N ILE A 258 20.07 -1.87 -25.66
CA ILE A 258 21.00 -1.94 -26.76
C ILE A 258 22.09 -2.90 -26.29
N ALA A 259 22.08 -4.12 -26.82
CA ALA A 259 23.28 -4.92 -26.87
C ALA A 259 24.24 -4.15 -27.80
N GLU A 260 25.19 -3.41 -27.21
CA GLU A 260 26.31 -2.87 -27.97
C GLU A 260 27.21 -4.03 -28.34
N GLU A 261 27.04 -4.53 -29.57
CA GLU A 261 28.08 -5.30 -30.24
C GLU A 261 29.27 -4.36 -30.51
N GLY A 262 30.34 -4.55 -29.75
CA GLY A 262 31.71 -4.25 -30.14
C GLY A 262 32.12 -2.78 -30.16
N GLY A 263 32.75 -2.32 -29.07
CA GLY A 263 33.58 -1.11 -29.07
C GLY A 263 34.13 -0.77 -27.69
N ASP A 264 35.43 -1.04 -27.49
CA ASP A 264 36.30 -0.69 -26.35
C ASP A 264 35.74 -0.89 -24.92
N GLU A 265 36.36 -1.78 -24.17
CA GLU A 265 36.24 -1.92 -22.70
C GLU A 265 36.70 -0.62 -22.01
N VAL A 266 35.86 0.41 -22.05
CA VAL A 266 36.00 1.58 -21.18
C VAL A 266 35.49 1.17 -19.81
N ASP A 267 36.42 0.67 -19.00
CA ASP A 267 36.33 0.31 -17.58
C ASP A 267 35.07 0.83 -16.88
N GLU A 268 34.15 -0.07 -16.54
CA GLU A 268 32.85 0.23 -15.91
C GLU A 268 33.00 1.04 -14.61
N GLN A 269 34.11 0.84 -13.87
CA GLN A 269 34.42 1.59 -12.66
C GLN A 269 34.66 3.08 -12.96
N THR A 270 35.38 3.37 -14.05
CA THR A 270 35.62 4.75 -14.50
C THR A 270 34.32 5.47 -14.89
N GLN A 271 33.36 4.76 -15.49
CA GLN A 271 32.06 5.35 -15.86
C GLN A 271 31.17 5.65 -14.64
N GLU A 272 31.24 4.81 -13.61
CA GLU A 272 30.52 5.01 -12.35
C GLU A 272 31.05 6.22 -11.57
N GLU A 273 32.38 6.36 -11.47
CA GLU A 273 33.01 7.52 -10.83
C GLU A 273 32.67 8.83 -11.54
N VAL A 274 32.72 8.85 -12.89
CA VAL A 274 32.34 10.03 -13.69
C VAL A 274 30.87 10.40 -13.50
N PHE A 275 30.00 9.41 -13.32
CA PHE A 275 28.58 9.66 -13.06
C PHE A 275 28.36 10.26 -11.67
N GLU A 276 29.01 9.71 -10.64
CA GLU A 276 28.93 10.26 -9.28
C GLU A 276 29.53 11.66 -9.18
N GLU A 277 30.62 11.94 -9.88
CA GLU A 277 31.23 13.27 -9.93
C GLU A 277 30.26 14.29 -10.54
N LYS A 278 29.66 13.98 -11.68
CA LYS A 278 28.63 14.85 -12.30
C LYS A 278 27.42 15.05 -11.41
N LEU A 279 27.00 14.00 -10.69
CA LEU A 279 25.90 14.10 -9.73
C LEU A 279 26.29 15.01 -8.56
N ARG A 280 27.52 14.89 -8.05
CA ARG A 280 28.04 15.75 -6.98
C ARG A 280 28.07 17.21 -7.40
N GLU A 281 28.56 17.52 -8.60
CA GLU A 281 28.53 18.87 -9.17
C GLU A 281 27.09 19.42 -9.29
N ALA A 282 26.14 18.58 -9.71
CA ALA A 282 24.74 18.95 -9.78
C ALA A 282 24.14 19.25 -8.40
N ILE A 283 24.51 18.48 -7.37
CA ILE A 283 24.11 18.69 -5.97
C ILE A 283 24.70 20.00 -5.42
N ASP A 284 25.98 20.27 -5.67
CA ASP A 284 26.62 21.53 -5.29
C ASP A 284 25.95 22.74 -5.96
N GLY A 285 25.49 22.53 -7.20
CA GLY A 285 24.74 23.51 -7.98
C GLY A 285 23.39 23.93 -7.39
N LEU A 286 22.84 23.17 -6.44
CA LEU A 286 21.60 23.54 -5.72
C LEU A 286 21.76 24.85 -4.92
N ASN A 287 22.99 25.24 -4.59
CA ASN A 287 23.30 26.47 -3.85
C ASN A 287 23.72 27.64 -4.76
N GLN A 288 23.54 27.53 -6.08
CA GLN A 288 23.89 28.63 -6.99
C GLN A 288 23.12 29.93 -6.67
N LYS A 289 23.80 31.07 -6.88
CA LYS A 289 23.21 32.39 -6.67
C LYS A 289 22.04 32.66 -7.63
N SER A 290 22.14 32.17 -8.88
CA SER A 290 21.11 32.37 -9.90
C SER A 290 19.96 31.36 -9.73
N ALA A 291 18.72 31.83 -9.88
CA ALA A 291 17.53 30.97 -9.80
C ALA A 291 17.46 29.95 -10.95
N GLN A 292 17.84 30.38 -12.16
CA GLN A 292 17.92 29.49 -13.33
C GLN A 292 18.97 28.39 -13.11
N GLY A 293 20.13 28.75 -12.55
CA GLY A 293 21.17 27.80 -12.20
C GLY A 293 20.72 26.72 -11.23
N ARG A 294 20.07 27.12 -10.12
CA ARG A 294 19.46 26.16 -9.17
C ARG A 294 18.41 25.26 -9.83
N THR A 295 17.57 25.84 -10.70
CA THR A 295 16.55 25.07 -11.43
C THR A 295 17.18 23.98 -12.30
N LEU A 296 18.20 24.32 -13.09
CA LEU A 296 18.92 23.37 -13.95
C LEU A 296 19.63 22.28 -13.14
N SER A 297 20.18 22.63 -11.97
CA SER A 297 20.78 21.68 -11.04
C SER A 297 19.75 20.70 -10.48
N LEU A 298 18.59 21.18 -10.01
CA LEU A 298 17.48 20.32 -9.55
C LEU A 298 17.03 19.34 -10.63
N GLU A 299 16.89 19.82 -11.87
CA GLU A 299 16.52 18.98 -13.02
C GLU A 299 17.61 17.97 -13.36
N SER A 300 18.88 18.33 -13.21
CA SER A 300 20.01 17.43 -13.45
C SER A 300 20.08 16.31 -12.41
N VAL A 301 19.89 16.63 -11.13
CA VAL A 301 19.78 15.62 -10.07
C VAL A 301 18.56 14.72 -10.31
N THR A 302 17.41 15.29 -10.69
CA THR A 302 16.20 14.53 -11.06
C THR A 302 16.49 13.51 -12.16
N LYS A 303 17.16 13.93 -13.24
CA LYS A 303 17.54 13.04 -14.35
C LYS A 303 18.48 11.92 -13.90
N ALA A 304 19.45 12.24 -13.04
CA ALA A 304 20.36 11.25 -12.49
C ALA A 304 19.64 10.20 -11.63
N PHE A 305 18.73 10.64 -10.75
CA PHE A 305 17.95 9.74 -9.89
C PHE A 305 16.98 8.85 -10.66
N ILE A 306 16.46 9.32 -11.81
CA ILE A 306 15.66 8.48 -12.71
C ILE A 306 16.53 7.46 -13.44
N LYS A 307 17.76 7.86 -13.81
CA LYS A 307 18.67 7.01 -14.61
C LYS A 307 19.25 5.84 -13.81
N LYS A 308 19.64 6.06 -12.54
CA LYS A 308 20.33 5.04 -11.73
C LYS A 308 19.96 5.15 -10.25
N CYS A 309 19.80 4.00 -9.59
CA CYS A 309 19.63 3.90 -8.13
C CYS A 309 21.00 3.83 -7.45
N ILE A 310 21.27 4.72 -6.49
CA ILE A 310 22.56 4.88 -5.80
C ILE A 310 22.34 5.19 -4.30
N PRO A 311 21.78 4.25 -3.52
CA PRO A 311 21.28 4.53 -2.17
C PRO A 311 22.37 5.02 -1.21
N ASP A 312 23.55 4.40 -1.21
CA ASP A 312 24.64 4.75 -0.28
C ASP A 312 25.15 6.18 -0.51
N PHE A 313 25.42 6.54 -1.78
CA PHE A 313 25.84 7.89 -2.16
C PHE A 313 24.82 8.96 -1.74
N VAL A 314 23.53 8.65 -1.88
CA VAL A 314 22.42 9.55 -1.58
C VAL A 314 22.18 9.65 -0.07
N SER A 315 22.27 8.54 0.66
CA SER A 315 22.09 8.49 2.12
C SER A 315 23.05 9.45 2.84
N ASP A 316 24.32 9.45 2.43
CA ASP A 316 25.36 10.37 2.95
C ASP A 316 25.05 11.86 2.72
N ARG A 317 24.26 12.16 1.68
CA ARG A 317 23.97 13.53 1.21
C ARG A 317 22.51 13.94 1.42
N ARG A 318 21.72 13.10 2.09
CA ARG A 318 20.26 13.29 2.20
C ARG A 318 19.88 14.64 2.79
N LEU A 319 20.62 15.12 3.80
CA LEU A 319 20.35 16.40 4.46
C LEU A 319 20.63 17.59 3.54
N THR A 320 21.71 17.53 2.76
CA THR A 320 22.06 18.57 1.77
C THR A 320 21.02 18.63 0.64
N LEU A 321 20.61 17.46 0.13
CA LEU A 321 19.58 17.35 -0.89
C LEU A 321 18.23 17.88 -0.38
N ALA A 322 17.83 17.47 0.82
CA ALA A 322 16.57 17.89 1.42
C ALA A 322 16.57 19.40 1.71
N ASP A 323 17.64 19.97 2.26
CA ASP A 323 17.78 21.42 2.45
C ASP A 323 17.73 22.20 1.12
N GLY A 324 18.39 21.69 0.07
CA GLY A 324 18.35 22.29 -1.26
C GLY A 324 16.93 22.32 -1.85
N ILE A 325 16.18 21.22 -1.68
CA ILE A 325 14.77 21.12 -2.09
C ILE A 325 13.91 22.08 -1.26
N GLU A 326 14.02 22.04 0.07
CA GLU A 326 13.23 22.85 0.99
C GLU A 326 13.41 24.35 0.72
N ARG A 327 14.66 24.78 0.53
CA ARG A 327 15.03 26.17 0.22
C ARG A 327 14.44 26.62 -1.11
N SER A 328 14.52 25.77 -2.13
CA SER A 328 13.97 26.04 -3.47
C SER A 328 12.44 26.12 -3.45
N LEU A 329 11.77 25.33 -2.61
CA LEU A 329 10.32 25.41 -2.41
C LEU A 329 9.92 26.69 -1.66
N LYS A 330 10.65 27.06 -0.59
CA LYS A 330 10.35 28.24 0.25
C LYS A 330 10.65 29.58 -0.45
N LYS A 331 11.79 29.67 -1.13
CA LYS A 331 12.32 30.93 -1.67
C LYS A 331 12.26 31.03 -3.19
N GLY A 332 12.27 29.89 -3.89
CA GLY A 332 12.16 29.84 -5.34
C GLY A 332 10.76 30.21 -5.83
N ARG A 333 10.61 30.32 -7.15
CA ARG A 333 9.34 30.61 -7.82
C ARG A 333 9.19 29.82 -9.11
N GLY A 334 7.95 29.54 -9.50
CA GLY A 334 7.64 29.00 -10.82
C GLY A 334 8.34 27.67 -11.11
N SER A 335 9.25 27.67 -12.10
CA SER A 335 10.00 26.49 -12.51
C SER A 335 10.91 25.92 -11.41
N GLU A 336 11.48 26.77 -10.56
CA GLU A 336 12.38 26.33 -9.48
C GLU A 336 11.60 25.49 -8.44
N GLN A 337 10.42 25.95 -8.03
CA GLN A 337 9.54 25.22 -7.12
C GLN A 337 9.03 23.92 -7.76
N ALA A 338 8.69 23.96 -9.05
CA ALA A 338 8.25 22.78 -9.79
C ALA A 338 9.34 21.70 -9.88
N ALA A 339 10.59 22.09 -10.16
CA ALA A 339 11.74 21.19 -10.21
C ALA A 339 12.07 20.61 -8.82
N ALA A 340 12.02 21.44 -7.77
CA ALA A 340 12.24 21.00 -6.39
C ALA A 340 11.18 20.00 -5.93
N ALA A 341 9.90 20.28 -6.18
CA ALA A 341 8.81 19.37 -5.86
C ALA A 341 8.94 18.03 -6.58
N GLN A 342 9.41 18.03 -7.83
CA GLN A 342 9.64 16.80 -8.59
C GLN A 342 10.79 15.94 -8.03
N LEU A 343 11.83 16.58 -7.49
CA LEU A 343 12.98 15.87 -6.91
C LEU A 343 12.65 15.23 -5.55
N ALA A 344 11.77 15.83 -4.75
CA ALA A 344 11.41 15.36 -3.41
C ALA A 344 11.03 13.86 -3.32
N PRO A 345 10.06 13.33 -4.09
CA PRO A 345 9.73 11.91 -4.02
C PRO A 345 10.84 11.01 -4.57
N LEU A 346 11.65 11.48 -5.53
CA LEU A 346 12.77 10.70 -6.05
C LEU A 346 13.89 10.53 -5.02
N LEU A 347 14.12 11.55 -4.18
CA LEU A 347 15.01 11.40 -3.02
C LEU A 347 14.50 10.30 -2.09
N CYS A 348 13.20 10.25 -1.82
CA CYS A 348 12.60 9.21 -0.98
C CYS A 348 12.75 7.82 -1.62
N VAL A 349 12.58 7.71 -2.94
CA VAL A 349 12.79 6.46 -3.68
C VAL A 349 14.25 5.99 -3.58
N GLN A 350 15.22 6.90 -3.72
CA GLN A 350 16.65 6.58 -3.62
C GLN A 350 17.05 6.11 -2.22
N LEU A 351 16.44 6.67 -1.17
CA LEU A 351 16.68 6.26 0.23
C LEU A 351 15.99 4.92 0.58
N GLY A 352 14.99 4.50 -0.20
CA GLY A 352 14.25 3.26 0.04
C GLY A 352 13.28 3.35 1.23
N ALA A 353 12.75 2.21 1.66
CA ALA A 353 11.81 2.14 2.77
C ALA A 353 12.57 2.12 4.12
N GLY A 354 12.45 3.18 4.90
CA GLY A 354 13.06 3.29 6.23
C GLY A 354 13.00 4.69 6.82
N ASP A 355 13.60 4.85 7.99
CA ASP A 355 13.54 6.09 8.78
C ASP A 355 14.09 7.30 8.03
N GLU A 356 15.13 7.12 7.19
CA GLU A 356 15.74 8.22 6.44
C GLU A 356 14.77 8.86 5.43
N ALA A 357 13.99 8.05 4.72
CA ALA A 357 12.97 8.54 3.80
C ALA A 357 11.81 9.20 4.55
N GLU A 358 11.43 8.64 5.70
CA GLU A 358 10.37 9.19 6.56
C GLU A 358 10.76 10.58 7.10
N GLU A 359 12.00 10.76 7.55
CA GLU A 359 12.55 12.05 8.01
C GLU A 359 12.50 13.10 6.90
N VAL A 360 12.93 12.74 5.68
CA VAL A 360 12.87 13.63 4.51
C VAL A 360 11.42 14.01 4.18
N CYS A 361 10.50 13.06 4.19
CA CYS A 361 9.07 13.33 3.97
C CYS A 361 8.51 14.28 5.03
N LYS A 362 8.81 14.07 6.32
CA LYS A 362 8.37 14.95 7.42
C LYS A 362 8.90 16.38 7.27
N LEU A 363 10.13 16.54 6.77
CA LEU A 363 10.72 17.86 6.52
C LEU A 363 10.05 18.57 5.34
N LEU A 364 9.83 17.86 4.22
CA LEU A 364 9.39 18.47 2.97
C LEU A 364 7.88 18.65 2.86
N ALA A 365 7.07 17.77 3.46
CA ALA A 365 5.61 17.77 3.33
C ALA A 365 4.95 19.11 3.75
N PRO A 366 5.32 19.76 4.88
CA PRO A 366 4.72 21.04 5.26
C PRO A 366 4.97 22.13 4.21
N VAL A 367 6.16 22.18 3.63
CA VAL A 367 6.53 23.20 2.63
C VAL A 367 5.84 22.95 1.30
N LEU A 368 5.78 21.68 0.86
CA LEU A 368 5.02 21.28 -0.32
C LEU A 368 3.54 21.63 -0.17
N SER A 369 2.96 21.42 1.02
CA SER A 369 1.56 21.75 1.31
C SER A 369 1.29 23.25 1.21
N VAL A 370 2.18 24.08 1.77
CA VAL A 370 2.09 25.55 1.65
C VAL A 370 2.10 25.98 0.17
N VAL A 371 3.03 25.45 -0.63
CA VAL A 371 3.11 25.82 -2.06
C VAL A 371 1.89 25.32 -2.82
N ALA A 372 1.38 24.12 -2.55
CA ALA A 372 0.20 23.56 -3.22
C ALA A 372 -1.07 24.43 -3.05
N HIS A 373 -1.25 25.04 -1.88
CA HIS A 373 -2.42 25.86 -1.54
C HIS A 373 -2.21 27.37 -1.76
N ASP A 374 -0.97 27.82 -2.00
CA ASP A 374 -0.67 29.22 -2.31
C ASP A 374 -1.23 29.59 -3.70
N THR A 375 -2.33 30.35 -3.72
CA THR A 375 -2.95 30.82 -4.97
C THR A 375 -2.10 31.82 -5.74
N ALA A 376 -1.07 32.41 -5.12
CA ALA A 376 -0.09 33.27 -5.79
C ALA A 376 1.04 32.46 -6.47
N ALA A 377 1.22 31.19 -6.11
CA ALA A 377 2.17 30.31 -6.78
C ALA A 377 1.64 29.86 -8.15
N SER A 378 2.55 29.61 -9.09
CA SER A 378 2.17 29.18 -10.45
C SER A 378 1.40 27.83 -10.40
N PRO A 379 0.34 27.62 -11.20
CA PRO A 379 -0.40 26.36 -11.25
C PRO A 379 0.49 25.14 -11.49
N LYS A 380 1.53 25.28 -12.32
CA LYS A 380 2.52 24.23 -12.58
C LYS A 380 3.28 23.79 -11.32
N ALA A 381 3.79 24.75 -10.55
CA ALA A 381 4.48 24.45 -9.28
C ALA A 381 3.54 23.77 -8.28
N ARG A 382 2.32 24.30 -8.15
CA ARG A 382 1.28 23.73 -7.29
C ARG A 382 0.94 22.29 -7.67
N ALA A 383 0.83 22.00 -8.97
CA ALA A 383 0.51 20.68 -9.48
C ALA A 383 1.60 19.67 -9.12
N LYS A 384 2.87 20.06 -9.30
CA LYS A 384 4.02 19.25 -8.90
C LYS A 384 4.08 19.03 -7.39
N CYS A 385 3.71 20.03 -6.58
CA CYS A 385 3.63 19.87 -5.12
C CYS A 385 2.52 18.90 -4.70
N CYS A 386 1.35 18.95 -5.33
CA CYS A 386 0.26 17.99 -5.07
C CYS A 386 0.72 16.55 -5.32
N TRP A 387 1.37 16.33 -6.47
CA TRP A 387 1.91 15.01 -6.82
C TRP A 387 3.01 14.56 -5.86
N ALA A 388 3.93 15.46 -5.51
CA ALA A 388 5.00 15.19 -4.56
C ALA A 388 4.46 14.80 -3.18
N LEU A 389 3.43 15.50 -2.68
CA LEU A 389 2.77 15.16 -1.41
C LEU A 389 2.17 13.75 -1.45
N GLY A 390 1.39 13.44 -2.49
CA GLY A 390 0.79 12.11 -2.64
C GLY A 390 1.83 11.01 -2.68
N LEU A 391 2.91 11.20 -3.46
CA LEU A 391 4.01 10.25 -3.56
C LEU A 391 4.80 10.10 -2.24
N CYS A 392 5.18 11.21 -1.61
CA CYS A 392 5.88 11.18 -0.33
C CYS A 392 5.07 10.44 0.75
N SER A 393 3.76 10.71 0.82
CA SER A 393 2.85 10.03 1.75
C SER A 393 2.67 8.55 1.42
N PHE A 394 2.59 8.20 0.13
CA PHE A 394 2.52 6.80 -0.32
C PHE A 394 3.80 6.02 0.02
N LEU A 395 4.97 6.64 -0.14
CA LEU A 395 6.27 6.01 0.10
C LEU A 395 6.62 5.91 1.59
N SER A 396 6.28 6.91 2.41
CA SER A 396 6.68 6.94 3.82
C SER A 396 5.84 6.01 4.72
N GLY A 397 4.68 5.53 4.25
CA GLY A 397 3.83 4.63 5.03
C GLY A 397 3.34 5.23 6.36
N GLY A 398 3.07 6.54 6.35
CA GLY A 398 2.60 7.31 7.52
C GLY A 398 1.24 6.85 8.06
N GLU A 399 0.79 7.49 9.13
CA GLU A 399 -0.48 7.14 9.76
C GLU A 399 -1.67 7.43 8.83
N MET A 400 -2.68 6.57 8.84
CA MET A 400 -3.87 6.76 8.00
C MET A 400 -4.60 8.09 8.28
N ALA A 401 -4.50 8.64 9.49
CA ALA A 401 -5.04 9.95 9.80
C ALA A 401 -4.39 11.07 8.97
N ASP A 402 -3.05 11.01 8.78
CA ASP A 402 -2.32 11.97 7.95
C ASP A 402 -2.66 11.80 6.47
N VAL A 403 -2.81 10.55 6.01
CA VAL A 403 -3.27 10.24 4.64
C VAL A 403 -4.64 10.86 4.38
N ILE A 404 -5.57 10.67 5.31
CA ILE A 404 -6.93 11.23 5.24
C ILE A 404 -6.89 12.76 5.23
N HIS A 405 -6.10 13.38 6.10
CA HIS A 405 -5.95 14.83 6.12
C HIS A 405 -5.37 15.37 4.81
N LEU A 406 -4.39 14.68 4.23
CA LEU A 406 -3.84 15.07 2.93
C LEU A 406 -4.88 14.90 1.81
N MET A 407 -5.68 13.82 1.83
CA MET A 407 -6.78 13.63 0.89
C MET A 407 -7.80 14.78 0.98
N GLN A 408 -8.24 15.15 2.18
CA GLN A 408 -9.13 16.30 2.38
C GLN A 408 -8.51 17.60 1.84
N SER A 409 -7.23 17.81 2.11
CA SER A 409 -6.49 18.99 1.62
C SER A 409 -6.45 19.04 0.09
N LEU A 410 -6.13 17.93 -0.57
CA LEU A 410 -6.09 17.82 -2.04
C LEU A 410 -7.48 18.03 -2.66
N GLU A 411 -8.54 17.57 -2.01
CA GLU A 411 -9.93 17.80 -2.44
C GLU A 411 -10.30 19.29 -2.48
N THR A 412 -9.80 20.11 -1.53
CA THR A 412 -10.03 21.56 -1.58
C THR A 412 -9.47 22.21 -2.86
N ILE A 413 -8.48 21.57 -3.51
CA ILE A 413 -7.89 22.05 -4.76
C ILE A 413 -8.76 21.65 -5.95
N PHE A 414 -9.04 20.35 -6.15
CA PHE A 414 -9.75 19.90 -7.34
C PHE A 414 -11.27 20.13 -7.29
N SER A 415 -11.84 20.38 -6.11
CA SER A 415 -13.26 20.78 -5.96
C SER A 415 -13.61 22.08 -6.68
N GLY A 416 -12.62 22.91 -7.06
CA GLY A 416 -12.82 24.03 -7.96
C GLY A 416 -13.35 23.65 -9.35
N SER A 417 -13.28 22.36 -9.71
CA SER A 417 -13.88 21.79 -10.94
C SER A 417 -15.24 21.13 -10.75
N TYR A 418 -15.78 21.05 -9.53
CA TYR A 418 -17.14 20.57 -9.29
C TYR A 418 -18.19 21.49 -9.90
N LEU A 419 -19.40 20.97 -10.12
CA LEU A 419 -20.51 21.80 -10.56
C LEU A 419 -20.81 22.86 -9.49
N LYS A 420 -21.18 24.05 -9.94
CA LYS A 420 -21.69 25.08 -9.04
C LYS A 420 -23.06 24.66 -8.51
N GLY A 421 -23.51 25.22 -7.39
CA GLY A 421 -24.81 24.86 -6.78
C GLY A 421 -26.05 25.02 -7.67
N ASN A 422 -25.92 25.64 -8.84
CA ASN A 422 -26.94 25.72 -9.89
C ASN A 422 -26.77 24.70 -11.03
N GLY A 423 -25.88 23.71 -10.89
CA GLY A 423 -25.57 22.69 -11.89
C GLY A 423 -24.69 23.16 -13.05
N THR A 424 -24.15 24.39 -13.01
CA THR A 424 -23.32 24.91 -14.11
C THR A 424 -21.86 24.47 -14.00
N ILE A 425 -21.27 24.10 -15.14
CA ILE A 425 -19.87 23.73 -15.25
C ILE A 425 -18.98 24.97 -15.01
N PRO A 426 -17.99 24.92 -14.10
CA PRO A 426 -17.11 26.06 -13.86
C PRO A 426 -16.19 26.32 -15.05
N VAL A 427 -15.89 27.60 -15.30
CA VAL A 427 -14.91 28.02 -16.29
C VAL A 427 -13.53 28.01 -15.63
N VAL A 428 -12.73 27.01 -15.97
CA VAL A 428 -11.38 26.78 -15.44
C VAL A 428 -10.37 26.97 -16.57
N SER A 429 -9.21 27.60 -16.32
CA SER A 429 -8.15 27.70 -17.32
C SER A 429 -7.45 26.35 -17.54
N ALA A 430 -6.77 26.16 -18.67
CA ALA A 430 -6.03 24.91 -18.94
C ALA A 430 -4.94 24.65 -17.88
N GLU A 431 -4.22 25.68 -17.44
CA GLU A 431 -3.19 25.50 -16.39
C GLU A 431 -3.78 25.09 -15.04
N LEU A 432 -4.96 25.62 -14.70
CA LEU A 432 -5.65 25.31 -13.46
C LEU A 432 -6.32 23.92 -13.53
N SER A 433 -6.80 23.50 -14.70
CA SER A 433 -7.33 22.15 -14.90
C SER A 433 -6.25 21.09 -14.72
N SER A 434 -5.04 21.35 -15.19
CA SER A 434 -3.90 20.45 -14.98
C SER A 434 -3.48 20.37 -13.51
N LEU A 435 -3.62 21.45 -12.75
CA LEU A 435 -3.49 21.41 -11.29
C LEU A 435 -4.58 20.53 -10.66
N HIS A 436 -5.84 20.70 -11.03
CA HIS A 436 -6.94 19.90 -10.47
C HIS A 436 -6.78 18.41 -10.81
N ALA A 437 -6.38 18.08 -12.05
CA ALA A 437 -6.10 16.72 -12.48
C ALA A 437 -4.92 16.09 -11.70
N ALA A 438 -3.87 16.87 -11.41
CA ALA A 438 -2.74 16.43 -10.60
C ALA A 438 -3.15 16.19 -9.14
N ALA A 439 -3.94 17.08 -8.54
CA ALA A 439 -4.45 16.93 -7.18
C ALA A 439 -5.38 15.71 -7.06
N LEU A 440 -6.28 15.50 -8.02
CA LEU A 440 -7.16 14.34 -8.08
C LEU A 440 -6.38 13.03 -8.28
N SER A 441 -5.35 13.04 -9.13
CA SER A 441 -4.49 11.85 -9.30
C SER A 441 -3.72 11.53 -8.01
N ALA A 442 -3.21 12.54 -7.30
CA ALA A 442 -2.53 12.35 -6.01
C ALA A 442 -3.51 11.81 -4.96
N TRP A 443 -4.74 12.32 -4.93
CA TRP A 443 -5.80 11.82 -4.06
C TRP A 443 -6.17 10.36 -4.39
N SER A 444 -6.28 10.02 -5.67
CA SER A 444 -6.55 8.66 -6.13
C SER A 444 -5.43 7.69 -5.76
N LEU A 445 -4.17 8.12 -5.83
CA LEU A 445 -3.05 7.32 -5.33
C LEU A 445 -3.20 7.03 -3.83
N LEU A 446 -3.56 8.03 -3.02
CA LEU A 446 -3.75 7.84 -1.57
C LEU A 446 -4.94 6.92 -1.26
N LEU A 447 -5.99 6.93 -2.08
CA LEU A 447 -7.11 5.99 -1.98
C LEU A 447 -6.63 4.52 -2.03
N THR A 448 -5.55 4.22 -2.78
CA THR A 448 -4.99 2.86 -2.85
C THR A 448 -4.41 2.35 -1.52
N LEU A 449 -4.12 3.25 -0.57
CA LEU A 449 -3.64 2.91 0.77
C LEU A 449 -4.78 2.51 1.70
N MET A 450 -6.03 2.84 1.37
CA MET A 450 -7.18 2.55 2.19
C MET A 450 -7.59 1.07 2.12
N ALA A 451 -8.13 0.54 3.21
CA ALA A 451 -8.74 -0.78 3.17
C ALA A 451 -10.04 -0.75 2.34
N PRO A 452 -10.41 -1.85 1.66
CA PRO A 452 -11.66 -1.96 0.91
C PRO A 452 -12.89 -1.61 1.74
N SER A 453 -12.95 -2.05 3.01
CA SER A 453 -14.03 -1.72 3.93
C SER A 453 -14.14 -0.23 4.23
N ASP A 454 -12.99 0.43 4.43
CA ASP A 454 -12.95 1.87 4.72
C ASP A 454 -13.37 2.67 3.49
N THR A 455 -12.93 2.24 2.30
CA THR A 455 -13.35 2.83 1.02
C THR A 455 -14.85 2.68 0.80
N TYR A 456 -15.40 1.48 1.03
CA TYR A 456 -16.84 1.23 0.98
C TYR A 456 -17.59 2.16 1.92
N MET A 457 -17.18 2.25 3.20
CA MET A 457 -17.83 3.11 4.18
C MET A 457 -17.73 4.58 3.77
N LEU A 458 -16.55 5.05 3.36
CA LEU A 458 -16.28 6.42 2.98
C LEU A 458 -17.10 6.87 1.76
N MET A 459 -17.20 6.00 0.76
CA MET A 459 -17.83 6.27 -0.54
C MET A 459 -19.29 5.83 -0.63
N SER A 460 -19.85 5.19 0.41
CA SER A 460 -21.27 4.82 0.45
C SER A 460 -22.19 6.04 0.54
N GLU A 461 -23.42 5.88 0.04
CA GLU A 461 -24.44 6.94 0.01
C GLU A 461 -24.92 7.35 1.41
N ASN A 462 -24.83 6.45 2.38
CA ASN A 462 -25.40 6.63 3.73
C ASN A 462 -24.39 7.13 4.77
N SER A 463 -23.15 7.46 4.39
CA SER A 463 -22.15 7.96 5.33
C SER A 463 -21.95 9.47 5.20
N ASP A 464 -21.96 10.18 6.32
CA ASP A 464 -21.55 11.59 6.44
C ASP A 464 -20.01 11.76 6.35
N GLY A 465 -19.34 10.87 5.60
CA GLY A 465 -17.89 10.81 5.47
C GLY A 465 -17.29 12.05 4.82
N PHE A 466 -16.02 12.32 5.14
CA PHE A 466 -15.29 13.53 4.77
C PHE A 466 -14.82 13.60 3.30
N ALA A 467 -15.06 12.59 2.48
CA ALA A 467 -14.44 12.45 1.17
C ALA A 467 -15.42 12.63 0.01
N SER A 468 -14.86 13.02 -1.14
CA SER A 468 -15.55 13.10 -2.43
C SER A 468 -16.42 11.89 -2.70
N LYS A 469 -17.74 12.09 -2.71
CA LYS A 469 -18.68 11.04 -3.07
C LYS A 469 -18.60 10.74 -4.56
N ILE A 470 -19.00 9.53 -4.94
CA ILE A 470 -19.02 9.08 -6.34
C ILE A 470 -19.79 10.05 -7.25
N TYR A 471 -20.87 10.67 -6.76
CA TYR A 471 -21.61 11.67 -7.52
C TYR A 471 -20.77 12.93 -7.80
N GLN A 472 -19.99 13.42 -6.84
CA GLN A 472 -19.11 14.60 -7.00
C GLN A 472 -17.95 14.29 -7.96
N LEU A 473 -17.37 13.09 -7.87
CA LEU A 473 -16.38 12.64 -8.85
C LEU A 473 -17.00 12.52 -10.24
N SER A 474 -18.27 12.10 -10.34
CA SER A 474 -18.99 12.02 -11.61
C SER A 474 -19.22 13.39 -12.23
N GLU A 475 -19.36 14.47 -11.45
CA GLU A 475 -19.45 15.84 -11.96
C GLU A 475 -18.19 16.26 -12.73
N LEU A 476 -17.01 15.83 -12.27
CA LEU A 476 -15.73 16.13 -12.93
C LEU A 476 -15.64 15.55 -14.34
N LEU A 477 -16.42 14.51 -14.65
CA LEU A 477 -16.54 13.95 -16.00
C LEU A 477 -17.16 14.94 -17.01
N ASP A 478 -17.86 15.99 -16.56
CA ASP A 478 -18.40 17.06 -17.42
C ASP A 478 -17.40 18.18 -17.72
N SER A 479 -16.20 18.13 -17.13
CA SER A 479 -15.17 19.15 -17.35
C SER A 479 -14.89 19.34 -18.84
N ALA A 480 -14.61 20.58 -19.27
CA ALA A 480 -14.16 20.88 -20.63
C ALA A 480 -12.77 20.30 -20.93
N HIS A 481 -11.96 20.07 -19.89
CA HIS A 481 -10.56 19.68 -19.99
C HIS A 481 -10.39 18.16 -19.91
N LEU A 482 -9.61 17.60 -20.83
CA LEU A 482 -9.44 16.15 -20.96
C LEU A 482 -8.77 15.53 -19.73
N ASP A 483 -7.73 16.17 -19.22
CA ASP A 483 -6.94 15.74 -18.05
C ASP A 483 -7.80 15.50 -16.82
N VAL A 484 -8.73 16.42 -16.52
CA VAL A 484 -9.68 16.30 -15.40
C VAL A 484 -10.64 15.14 -15.62
N ARG A 485 -11.21 15.00 -16.83
CA ARG A 485 -12.11 13.87 -17.15
C ARG A 485 -11.39 12.52 -16.98
N MET A 486 -10.18 12.42 -17.50
CA MET A 486 -9.33 11.23 -17.40
C MET A 486 -9.04 10.87 -15.95
N ALA A 487 -8.54 11.82 -15.16
CA ALA A 487 -8.24 11.59 -13.74
C ALA A 487 -9.51 11.19 -12.95
N ALA A 488 -10.67 11.81 -13.23
CA ALA A 488 -11.93 11.47 -12.58
C ALA A 488 -12.42 10.06 -12.96
N GLY A 489 -12.34 9.69 -14.23
CA GLY A 489 -12.70 8.35 -14.68
C GLY A 489 -11.83 7.25 -14.07
N GLU A 490 -10.50 7.46 -14.03
CA GLU A 490 -9.55 6.56 -13.35
C GLU A 490 -9.88 6.43 -11.84
N THR A 491 -10.14 7.57 -11.18
CA THR A 491 -10.47 7.60 -9.75
C THR A 491 -11.78 6.86 -9.46
N ILE A 492 -12.79 7.04 -10.30
CA ILE A 492 -14.07 6.34 -10.18
C ILE A 492 -13.88 4.84 -10.36
N ALA A 493 -13.13 4.40 -11.40
CA ALA A 493 -12.85 2.99 -11.61
C ALA A 493 -12.19 2.34 -10.38
N LEU A 494 -11.17 2.99 -9.81
CA LEU A 494 -10.50 2.54 -8.59
C LEU A 494 -11.45 2.50 -7.38
N ALA A 495 -12.32 3.49 -7.20
CA ALA A 495 -13.28 3.49 -6.10
C ALA A 495 -14.29 2.34 -6.24
N TYR A 496 -14.72 2.01 -7.46
CA TYR A 496 -15.56 0.85 -7.74
C TYR A 496 -14.83 -0.48 -7.51
N GLU A 497 -13.55 -0.58 -7.89
CA GLU A 497 -12.69 -1.73 -7.59
C GLU A 497 -12.65 -2.02 -6.09
N LEU A 498 -12.21 -1.03 -5.31
CA LEU A 498 -12.03 -1.16 -3.86
C LEU A 498 -13.35 -1.34 -3.13
N GLY A 499 -14.41 -0.63 -3.54
CA GLY A 499 -15.74 -0.76 -2.94
C GLY A 499 -16.35 -2.14 -3.17
N ARG A 500 -16.24 -2.68 -4.40
CA ARG A 500 -16.75 -4.00 -4.75
C ARG A 500 -15.89 -5.15 -4.22
N GLU A 501 -14.59 -4.94 -4.01
CA GLU A 501 -13.74 -5.89 -3.25
C GLU A 501 -14.29 -6.16 -1.85
N HIS A 502 -14.96 -5.17 -1.23
CA HIS A 502 -15.64 -5.35 0.06
C HIS A 502 -17.09 -5.82 -0.06
N ASN A 503 -17.86 -5.25 -0.98
CA ASN A 503 -19.28 -5.57 -1.18
C ASN A 503 -19.68 -5.37 -2.64
N ASP A 504 -20.08 -6.47 -3.28
CA ASP A 504 -20.48 -6.52 -4.69
C ASP A 504 -21.62 -5.56 -5.07
N ASP A 505 -22.51 -5.22 -4.12
CA ASP A 505 -23.63 -4.29 -4.33
C ASP A 505 -23.24 -2.80 -4.22
N PHE A 506 -21.96 -2.49 -4.06
CA PHE A 506 -21.46 -1.11 -3.96
C PHE A 506 -21.94 -0.24 -5.14
N GLN A 507 -22.66 0.85 -4.80
CA GLN A 507 -23.19 1.85 -5.73
C GLN A 507 -24.13 1.30 -6.82
N ARG A 508 -24.77 0.14 -6.58
CA ARG A 508 -25.66 -0.52 -7.56
C ARG A 508 -26.80 0.38 -8.07
N ALA A 509 -27.36 1.23 -7.21
CA ALA A 509 -28.48 2.11 -7.56
C ALA A 509 -28.09 3.25 -8.51
N THR A 510 -26.92 3.83 -8.32
CA THR A 510 -26.40 4.99 -9.10
C THR A 510 -25.59 4.58 -10.32
N THR A 511 -25.08 3.34 -10.35
CA THR A 511 -24.28 2.77 -11.45
C THR A 511 -24.90 3.01 -12.85
N PRO A 512 -26.22 2.83 -13.10
CA PRO A 512 -26.78 3.01 -14.45
C PRO A 512 -26.58 4.42 -15.02
N GLN A 513 -26.78 5.46 -14.22
CA GLN A 513 -26.62 6.86 -14.66
C GLN A 513 -25.16 7.18 -14.99
N LEU A 514 -24.23 6.65 -14.18
CA LEU A 514 -22.80 6.77 -14.42
C LEU A 514 -22.38 6.03 -15.71
N VAL A 515 -22.89 4.82 -15.93
CA VAL A 515 -22.62 4.01 -17.13
C VAL A 515 -23.02 4.75 -18.40
N ASP A 516 -24.18 5.40 -18.43
CA ASP A 516 -24.62 6.19 -19.59
C ASP A 516 -23.63 7.32 -19.89
N LYS A 517 -23.14 8.00 -18.86
CA LYS A 517 -22.14 9.07 -18.98
C LYS A 517 -20.80 8.55 -19.49
N LEU A 518 -20.31 7.46 -18.92
CA LEU A 518 -19.06 6.80 -19.35
C LEU A 518 -19.17 6.32 -20.81
N ARG A 519 -20.33 5.79 -21.22
CA ARG A 519 -20.57 5.37 -22.61
C ARG A 519 -20.53 6.52 -23.60
N GLN A 520 -21.07 7.69 -23.23
CA GLN A 520 -20.96 8.91 -24.04
C GLN A 520 -19.49 9.34 -24.21
N LEU A 521 -18.69 9.29 -23.15
CA LEU A 521 -17.27 9.63 -23.21
C LEU A 521 -16.43 8.60 -24.00
N ALA A 522 -16.78 7.32 -23.92
CA ALA A 522 -16.16 6.21 -24.66
C ALA A 522 -16.45 6.23 -26.17
N THR A 523 -17.55 6.89 -26.57
CA THR A 523 -18.00 7.00 -27.97
C THR A 523 -17.90 8.42 -28.55
N ASP A 524 -17.28 9.33 -27.79
CA ASP A 524 -17.24 10.76 -28.09
C ASP A 524 -16.81 11.07 -29.54
N SER A 525 -17.69 11.81 -30.23
CA SER A 525 -17.53 12.22 -31.64
C SER A 525 -17.37 13.74 -31.81
N HIS A 526 -17.24 14.50 -30.71
CA HIS A 526 -17.17 15.95 -30.73
C HIS A 526 -15.97 16.48 -31.53
N LYS A 527 -16.21 16.88 -32.78
CA LYS A 527 -15.19 17.30 -33.76
C LYS A 527 -14.39 18.53 -33.33
N TYR A 528 -14.89 19.33 -32.39
CA TYR A 528 -14.21 20.52 -31.88
C TYR A 528 -13.02 20.22 -30.95
N ARG A 529 -12.88 18.98 -30.45
CA ARG A 529 -11.73 18.54 -29.64
C ARG A 529 -10.54 18.16 -30.53
N ALA A 530 -9.32 18.07 -30.01
CA ALA A 530 -8.19 17.60 -30.81
C ALA A 530 -8.34 16.10 -31.18
N LYS A 531 -7.80 15.68 -32.33
CA LYS A 531 -7.90 14.27 -32.79
C LYS A 531 -7.20 13.31 -31.81
N LYS A 532 -6.01 13.69 -31.34
CA LYS A 532 -5.23 12.96 -30.32
C LYS A 532 -6.05 12.77 -29.04
N ASP A 533 -6.60 13.86 -28.52
CA ASP A 533 -7.40 13.88 -27.29
C ASP A 533 -8.64 12.98 -27.38
N ARG A 534 -9.36 13.02 -28.50
CA ARG A 534 -10.49 12.10 -28.73
C ARG A 534 -10.07 10.64 -28.79
N LYS A 535 -8.91 10.34 -29.38
CA LYS A 535 -8.39 8.96 -29.43
C LYS A 535 -8.08 8.46 -28.02
N GLN A 536 -7.34 9.27 -27.25
CA GLN A 536 -6.97 8.95 -25.87
C GLN A 536 -8.21 8.77 -24.98
N GLN A 537 -9.16 9.71 -25.04
CA GLN A 537 -10.38 9.65 -24.24
C GLN A 537 -11.17 8.38 -24.56
N ARG A 538 -11.47 8.11 -25.85
CA ARG A 538 -12.25 6.94 -26.23
C ARG A 538 -11.59 5.64 -25.80
N SER A 539 -10.27 5.52 -25.97
CA SER A 539 -9.52 4.34 -25.52
C SER A 539 -9.72 4.12 -24.02
N SER A 540 -9.44 5.15 -23.23
CA SER A 540 -9.42 5.03 -21.77
C SER A 540 -10.83 4.85 -21.19
N PHE A 541 -11.82 5.56 -21.72
CA PHE A 541 -13.20 5.44 -21.24
C PHE A 541 -13.89 4.14 -21.66
N ARG A 542 -13.41 3.44 -22.70
CA ARG A 542 -13.86 2.06 -22.98
C ARG A 542 -13.43 1.11 -21.87
N ASP A 543 -12.18 1.23 -21.42
CA ASP A 543 -11.63 0.39 -20.34
C ASP A 543 -12.32 0.71 -19.00
N ILE A 544 -12.47 2.01 -18.67
CA ILE A 544 -13.18 2.46 -17.47
C ILE A 544 -14.64 1.99 -17.48
N LEU A 545 -15.34 2.16 -18.61
CA LEU A 545 -16.72 1.69 -18.77
C LEU A 545 -16.81 0.18 -18.54
N HIS A 546 -15.91 -0.61 -19.14
CA HIS A 546 -15.88 -2.05 -18.96
C HIS A 546 -15.71 -2.42 -17.48
N TYR A 547 -14.80 -1.74 -16.77
CA TYR A 547 -14.54 -1.99 -15.35
C TYR A 547 -15.78 -1.70 -14.47
N VAL A 548 -16.47 -0.59 -14.74
CA VAL A 548 -17.67 -0.19 -13.98
C VAL A 548 -18.89 -1.08 -14.34
N GLU A 549 -19.03 -1.49 -15.60
CA GLU A 549 -20.18 -2.24 -16.14
C GLU A 549 -20.10 -3.76 -15.92
N VAL A 550 -18.93 -4.40 -16.12
CA VAL A 550 -18.84 -5.88 -16.20
C VAL A 550 -18.90 -6.58 -14.86
N ILE A 551 -18.45 -5.96 -13.78
CA ILE A 551 -18.66 -6.56 -12.43
C ILE A 551 -20.16 -6.62 -12.10
N THR A 552 -21.01 -5.82 -12.76
CA THR A 552 -22.48 -5.91 -12.63
C THR A 552 -23.08 -7.09 -13.40
N ALA A 553 -22.45 -7.54 -14.51
CA ALA A 553 -22.98 -8.60 -15.36
C ALA A 553 -22.76 -10.01 -14.79
N VAL A 554 -21.67 -10.23 -14.05
CA VAL A 554 -21.38 -11.52 -13.39
C VAL A 554 -22.37 -11.82 -12.25
N ILE A 555 -23.03 -10.79 -11.71
CA ILE A 555 -24.04 -10.92 -10.63
C ILE A 555 -25.45 -11.20 -11.19
N MET A 556 -25.68 -11.02 -12.50
CA MET A 556 -26.99 -11.29 -13.15
C MET A 556 -27.09 -12.68 -13.80
N LEU A 557 -26.05 -13.51 -13.70
CA LEU A 557 -26.06 -14.95 -14.05
C LEU A 557 -25.82 -15.77 -12.78
#